data_AF-A0A0H1R6W0-F1
#
_entry.id   AF-A0A0H1R6W0-F1
#
_cell.length_a   1.000
_cell.length_b   1.000
_cell.length_c   1.000
_cell.angle_alpha   90.00
_cell.angle_beta   90.00
_cell.angle_gamma   90.00
#
_symmetry.space_group_name_H-M   'P 1'
#
loop_
_entity.id
_entity.type
_entity.pdbx_description
1 polymer ?
#
loop_
_entity_poly.entity_id
_entity_poly.type
_entity_poly.pdbx_seq_one_letter_code
_entity_poly.pdbx_strand_id
1 'polypeptide(L)' 'MLLIEEEMEVLERGQVMQVTADRHDLVEAVRSWADENGHKIEEEHVASGVTTLIVRKGAAPAAEAS' A
#
# COMPACT_ATOMS: atom_id res chain seq x y z
N MET A 1 2.08 -6.97 10.97
CA MET A 1 3.01 -5.89 10.69
C MET A 1 3.77 -6.26 9.43
N LEU A 2 3.32 -5.74 8.30
CA LEU A 2 4.03 -5.80 7.03
C LEU A 2 5.18 -4.77 7.09
N LEU A 3 6.34 -5.07 6.49
CA LEU A 3 7.48 -4.11 6.43
C LEU A 3 7.08 -2.76 5.81
N ILE A 4 6.11 -2.79 4.91
CA ILE A 4 5.60 -1.62 4.17
C ILE A 4 4.90 -0.58 5.06
N GLU A 5 4.47 -0.96 6.26
CA GLU A 5 3.82 -0.06 7.22
C GLU A 5 4.81 1.03 7.66
N GLU A 6 6.01 0.64 8.11
CA GLU A 6 7.07 1.55 8.56
C GLU A 6 7.60 2.42 7.40
N GLU A 7 7.73 1.84 6.20
CA GLU A 7 8.18 2.55 5.00
C GLU A 7 7.15 3.58 4.53
N MET A 8 5.85 3.29 4.68
CA MET A 8 4.80 4.25 4.32
C MET A 8 4.70 5.38 5.33
N GLU A 9 5.00 5.15 6.61
CA GLU A 9 4.95 6.20 7.65
C GLU A 9 5.90 7.36 7.35
N VAL A 10 7.10 7.08 6.83
CA VAL A 10 8.10 8.11 6.53
C VAL A 10 7.80 8.91 5.26
N LEU A 11 6.84 8.49 4.43
CA LEU A 11 6.43 9.23 3.25
C LEU A 11 5.53 10.41 3.60
N GLU A 12 5.61 11.47 2.81
CA GLU A 12 4.67 12.58 2.85
C GLU A 12 3.37 12.23 2.11
N ARG A 13 2.29 12.93 2.47
CA ARG A 13 1.00 12.75 1.80
C ARG A 13 1.15 12.97 0.30
N GLY A 14 0.62 12.04 -0.49
CA GLY A 14 0.69 12.08 -1.94
C GLY A 14 1.96 11.51 -2.54
N GLN A 15 3.00 11.19 -1.75
CA GLN A 15 4.12 10.37 -2.22
C GLN A 15 3.67 8.93 -2.46
N VAL A 16 4.45 8.21 -3.27
CA VAL A 16 4.15 6.84 -3.67
C VAL A 16 5.23 5.89 -3.17
N MET A 17 4.81 4.68 -2.83
CA MET A 17 5.65 3.55 -2.52
C MET A 17 5.40 2.45 -3.55
N GLN A 18 6.47 1.85 -4.05
CA GLN A 18 6.37 0.68 -4.89
C GLN A 18 6.53 -0.57 -4.02
N VAL A 19 5.53 -1.44 -4.05
CA VAL A 19 5.56 -2.73 -3.37
C VAL A 19 5.64 -3.83 -4.42
N THR A 20 6.55 -4.79 -4.25
CA THR A 20 6.72 -5.89 -5.18
C THR A 20 6.65 -7.20 -4.41
N ALA A 21 5.77 -8.11 -4.84
CA ALA A 21 5.55 -9.40 -4.19
C ALA A 21 5.35 -10.51 -5.23
N ASP A 22 5.89 -11.69 -4.95
CA ASP A 22 5.81 -12.90 -5.79
C ASP A 22 4.71 -13.88 -5.33
N ARG A 23 4.09 -13.59 -4.19
CA ARG A 23 3.00 -14.38 -3.63
C ARG A 23 1.69 -13.64 -3.66
N HIS A 24 0.67 -14.31 -4.17
CA HIS A 24 -0.68 -13.76 -4.30
C HIS A 24 -1.29 -13.32 -2.96
N ASP A 25 -1.08 -14.08 -1.87
CA ASP A 25 -1.61 -13.74 -0.56
C ASP A 25 -0.99 -12.47 0.04
N LEU A 26 0.29 -12.21 -0.26
CA LEU A 26 0.95 -10.95 0.11
C LEU A 26 0.40 -9.76 -0.70
N VAL A 27 0.10 -9.97 -1.98
CA VAL A 27 -0.53 -8.94 -2.83
C VAL A 27 -1.89 -8.55 -2.26
N GLU A 28 -2.73 -9.52 -1.89
CA GLU A 28 -4.02 -9.22 -1.27
C GLU A 28 -3.85 -8.54 0.09
N ALA A 29 -2.87 -8.95 0.90
CA ALA A 29 -2.59 -8.29 2.18
C ALA A 29 -2.19 -6.81 2.00
N VAL A 30 -1.38 -6.48 0.97
CA VAL A 30 -1.03 -5.10 0.64
C VAL A 30 -2.25 -4.30 0.19
N ARG A 31 -3.16 -4.92 -0.59
CA ARG A 31 -4.41 -4.28 -1.03
C ARG A 31 -5.33 -3.95 0.14
N SER A 32 -5.58 -4.93 1.02
CA SER A 32 -6.40 -4.74 2.23
C SER A 32 -5.78 -3.68 3.14
N TRP A 33 -4.46 -3.77 3.39
CA TRP A 33 -3.76 -2.79 4.20
C TRP A 33 -3.87 -1.36 3.61
N ALA A 34 -3.69 -1.20 2.30
CA ALA A 34 -3.79 0.11 1.66
C ALA A 34 -5.20 0.70 1.82
N ASP A 35 -6.25 -0.10 1.59
CA ASP A 35 -7.65 0.31 1.74
C ASP A 35 -7.98 0.69 3.19
N GLU A 36 -7.64 -0.17 4.15
CA GLU A 36 -7.87 0.03 5.59
C GLU A 36 -7.18 1.29 6.14
N ASN A 37 -6.03 1.66 5.57
CA ASN A 37 -5.23 2.82 6.00
C ASN A 37 -5.46 4.07 5.12
N GLY A 38 -6.48 4.05 4.26
CA GLY A 38 -6.85 5.19 3.41
C GLY A 38 -5.81 5.55 2.35
N HIS A 39 -4.94 4.60 2.00
CA HIS A 39 -3.99 4.71 0.90
C HIS A 39 -4.65 4.27 -0.41
N LYS A 40 -4.06 4.68 -1.54
CA LYS A 40 -4.61 4.37 -2.86
C LYS A 40 -3.62 3.58 -3.69
N ILE A 41 -4.03 2.43 -4.21
CA ILE A 41 -3.29 1.75 -5.27
C ILE A 41 -3.63 2.46 -6.58
N GLU A 42 -2.62 3.06 -7.21
CA GLU A 42 -2.80 3.78 -8.48
C GLU A 42 -2.57 2.89 -9.69
N GLU A 43 -1.59 1.99 -9.57
CA GLU A 43 -1.20 1.09 -10.64
C GLU A 43 -0.88 -0.29 -10.07
N GLU A 44 -1.20 -1.31 -10.85
CA GLU A 44 -0.82 -2.68 -10.60
C GLU A 44 -0.25 -3.30 -11.88
N HIS A 45 0.92 -3.91 -11.77
CA HIS A 45 1.58 -4.57 -12.87
C HIS A 45 1.93 -6.01 -12.49
N VAL A 46 1.51 -6.97 -13.30
CA VAL A 46 1.83 -8.39 -13.11
C VAL A 46 2.75 -8.85 -14.25
N ALA A 47 3.95 -9.29 -13.88
CA ALA A 47 4.92 -9.83 -14.83
C ALA A 47 5.67 -11.00 -14.20
N SER A 48 5.78 -12.11 -14.95
CA SER A 48 6.58 -13.29 -14.55
C SER A 48 6.27 -13.83 -13.14
N GLY A 49 4.99 -13.80 -12.73
CA GLY A 49 4.57 -14.27 -11.40
C GLY A 49 4.81 -13.29 -10.26
N VAL A 50 5.33 -12.09 -10.56
CA VAL A 50 5.53 -11.01 -9.61
C VAL A 50 4.50 -9.91 -9.87
N THR A 51 3.87 -9.43 -8.80
CA THR A 51 2.98 -8.27 -8.83
C THR A 51 3.68 -7.08 -8.20
N THR A 52 3.66 -5.96 -8.92
CA THR A 52 4.09 -4.65 -8.45
C THR A 52 2.87 -3.76 -8.25
N LEU A 53 2.74 -3.19 -7.06
CA LEU A 53 1.70 -2.23 -6.70
C LEU A 53 2.32 -0.85 -6.47
N ILE A 54 1.78 0.18 -7.09
CA ILE A 54 2.12 1.58 -6.82
C ILE A 54 1.10 2.14 -5.84
N VAL A 55 1.50 2.28 -4.57
CA VAL A 55 0.65 2.73 -3.47
C VAL A 55 0.92 4.19 -3.17
N ARG A 56 -0.04 5.07 -3.39
CA ARG A 56 0.00 6.47 -2.97
C ARG A 56 -0.45 6.63 -1.53
N LYS A 57 0.36 7.30 -0.72
CA LYS A 57 -0.02 7.71 0.64
C LYS A 57 -1.20 8.66 0.59
N GLY A 58 -2.33 8.21 1.12
CA GLY A 58 -3.51 9.05 1.29
C GLY A 58 -3.40 9.97 2.50
N ALA A 59 -4.49 10.69 2.79
CA ALA A 59 -4.66 11.20 4.14
C ALA A 59 -4.83 9.97 5.04
N ALA A 60 -4.12 9.89 6.17
CA ALA A 60 -4.54 8.96 7.21
C ALA A 60 -6.05 9.17 7.43
N PRO A 61 -6.86 8.10 7.56
CA PRO A 61 -8.26 8.27 7.90
C PRO A 61 -8.31 9.17 9.12
N ALA A 62 -9.09 10.25 9.05
CA ALA A 62 -9.34 11.06 10.22
C ALA A 62 -9.86 10.08 11.27
N ALA A 63 -9.06 9.78 12.29
CA ALA A 63 -9.51 9.01 13.45
C ALA A 63 -10.84 9.64 13.84
N GLU A 64 -11.91 8.84 13.81
CA GLU A 64 -13.27 9.30 14.07
C GLU A 64 -13.21 10.24 15.28
N ALA A 65 -13.66 11.48 15.07
CA ALA A 65 -13.70 12.47 16.13
C ALA A 65 -14.56 11.87 17.27
N SER A 66 -13.85 11.50 18.34
CA SER A 66 -14.34 11.08 19.67
C SER A 66 -15.68 11.68 20.08
#